data_AF-A0A1K2F8P8-F1
#
_entry.id   AF-A0A1K2F8P8-F1
#
_cell.length_a   1.000
_cell.length_b   1.000
_cell.length_c   1.000
_cell.angle_alpha   90.00
_cell.angle_beta   90.00
_cell.angle_gamma   90.00
#
_symmetry.space_group_name_H-M   'P 1'
#
loop_
_entity.id
_entity.type
_entity.pdbx_description
1 polymer ?
#
loop_
_entity_poly.entity_id
_entity_poly.type
_entity_poly.pdbx_seq_one_letter_code
_entity_poly.pdbx_strand_id
1 'polypeptide(L)'
;MNAQRFGWEQLLPVQQWILENTLKVTPAEEDERPVKRTQDAKWAVNLAAARQFHAREGHLRVPRKHAEHLASADTLSGRQNATDEPVVVKLGTWLDNVRKRAGKLPEQRRAELDELGMRWS
;
A
#
# COMPACT_ATOMS: atom_id res chain seq x y z
N MET A 1 -2.42 5.22 19.67
CA MET A 1 -1.25 4.70 20.43
C MET A 1 0.00 4.50 19.57
N ASN A 2 -0.10 4.03 18.31
CA ASN A 2 1.08 3.75 17.47
C ASN A 2 2.01 4.93 17.17
N ALA A 3 1.49 6.15 17.03
CA ALA A 3 2.32 7.33 16.77
C ALA A 3 3.36 7.63 17.86
N GLN A 4 3.07 7.28 19.12
CA GLN A 4 3.98 7.51 20.26
C GLN A 4 5.10 6.46 20.33
N ARG A 5 4.80 5.20 19.95
CA ARG A 5 5.82 4.12 19.88
C ARG A 5 6.85 4.36 18.77
N PHE A 6 6.44 4.97 17.65
CA PHE A 6 7.31 5.26 16.50
C PHE A 6 8.11 6.57 16.62
N GLY A 7 7.72 7.46 17.52
CA GLY A 7 8.37 8.75 17.79
C GLY A 7 9.00 8.83 19.17
N TRP A 8 9.44 7.69 19.74
CA TRP A 8 9.89 7.59 21.14
C TRP A 8 10.96 8.62 21.51
N GLU A 9 11.96 8.82 20.63
CA GLU A 9 13.05 9.79 20.80
C GLU A 9 12.62 11.27 20.78
N GLN A 10 11.39 11.57 20.33
CA GLN A 10 10.84 12.92 20.28
C GLN A 10 9.91 13.21 21.48
N LEU A 11 9.69 12.23 22.36
CA LEU A 11 8.90 12.39 23.58
C LEU A 11 9.76 13.00 24.69
N LEU A 12 9.13 13.84 25.52
CA LEU A 12 9.79 14.35 26.72
C LEU A 12 10.09 13.18 27.68
N PRO A 13 11.18 13.23 28.49
CA PRO A 13 11.55 12.14 29.39
C PRO A 13 10.42 11.70 30.34
N VAL A 14 9.59 12.64 30.79
CA VAL A 14 8.42 12.36 31.64
C VAL A 14 7.32 11.58 30.90
N GLN A 15 7.18 11.78 29.59
CA GLN A 15 6.19 11.08 28.77
C GLN A 15 6.64 9.63 28.48
N GLN A 16 7.93 9.42 28.21
CA GLN A 16 8.52 8.08 28.08
C GLN A 16 8.33 7.27 29.37
N TRP A 17 8.62 7.89 30.53
CA TRP A 17 8.50 7.24 31.83
C TRP A 17 7.07 6.79 32.15
N ILE A 18 6.07 7.64 31.89
CA ILE A 18 4.65 7.29 32.12
C ILE A 18 4.22 6.15 31.19
N LEU A 19 4.60 6.21 29.91
CA LEU A 19 4.23 5.19 28.92
C LEU A 19 4.82 3.82 29.29
N GLU A 20 6.07 3.79 29.74
CA GLU A 20 6.75 2.56 30.13
C GLU A 20 6.23 2.01 31.46
N ASN A 21 6.09 2.86 32.49
CA ASN A 21 5.82 2.38 33.85
C ASN A 21 4.33 2.19 34.14
N THR A 22 3.47 3.06 33.62
CA THR A 22 2.02 3.05 33.87
C THR A 22 1.27 2.25 32.82
N LEU A 23 1.64 2.40 31.54
CA LEU A 23 0.92 1.77 30.42
C LEU A 23 1.62 0.53 29.85
N LYS A 24 2.81 0.16 30.36
CA LYS A 24 3.64 -0.97 29.90
C LYS A 24 3.88 -0.95 28.39
N VAL A 25 3.94 0.25 27.80
CA VAL A 25 4.21 0.44 26.37
C VAL A 25 5.71 0.58 26.19
N THR A 26 6.30 -0.33 25.41
CA THR A 26 7.69 -0.26 24.97
C THR A 26 7.84 0.54 23.67
N PRO A 27 9.02 1.13 23.41
CA PRO A 27 9.35 1.68 22.09
C PRO A 27 9.23 0.62 21.00
N ALA A 28 8.81 1.03 19.80
CA ALA A 28 8.79 0.12 18.65
C ALA A 28 10.22 -0.19 18.19
N GLU A 29 10.56 -1.49 18.10
CA GLU A 29 11.83 -1.94 17.53
C GLU A 29 11.93 -1.58 16.03
N GLU A 30 13.14 -1.58 15.47
CA GLU A 30 13.37 -1.15 14.09
C GLU A 30 12.56 -1.98 13.07
N ASP A 31 12.33 -3.26 13.37
CA ASP A 31 11.49 -4.18 12.58
C ASP A 31 9.97 -3.93 12.72
N GLU A 32 9.54 -3.18 13.74
CA GLU A 32 8.13 -2.77 13.91
C GLU A 32 7.81 -1.46 13.17
N ARG A 33 8.83 -0.70 12.74
CA ARG A 33 8.62 0.57 12.04
C ARG A 33 8.10 0.33 10.62
N PRO A 34 6.99 0.96 10.20
CA PRO A 34 6.51 0.81 8.83
C PRO A 34 7.50 1.48 7.86
N VAL A 35 8.36 0.69 7.23
CA VAL A 35 9.24 1.14 6.14
C VAL A 35 8.37 1.76 5.04
N LYS A 36 8.72 2.97 4.59
CA LYS A 36 8.03 3.61 3.46
C LYS A 36 8.14 2.69 2.24
N ARG A 37 7.02 2.12 1.80
CA ARG A 37 6.95 1.28 0.59
C ARG A 37 7.57 2.02 -0.61
N THR A 38 8.50 1.36 -1.31
CA THR A 38 9.14 1.87 -2.53
C THR A 38 8.09 2.12 -3.62
N GLN A 39 8.43 2.92 -4.64
CA GLN A 39 7.53 3.13 -5.78
C GLN A 39 7.19 1.83 -6.50
N ASP A 40 8.13 0.89 -6.57
CA ASP A 40 7.91 -0.42 -7.18
C ASP A 40 7.00 -1.31 -6.34
N ALA A 41 7.15 -1.32 -5.02
CA ALA A 41 6.23 -2.03 -4.14
C ALA A 41 4.80 -1.48 -4.24
N LYS A 42 4.64 -0.15 -4.35
CA LYS A 42 3.33 0.47 -4.59
C LYS A 42 2.79 0.08 -5.96
N TRP A 43 3.63 0.09 -7.00
CA TRP A 43 3.23 -0.33 -8.34
C TRP A 43 2.72 -1.78 -8.33
N ALA A 44 3.48 -2.70 -7.75
CA ALA A 44 3.12 -4.11 -7.64
C ALA A 44 1.76 -4.33 -6.95
N VAL A 45 1.50 -3.63 -5.84
CA VAL A 45 0.19 -3.71 -5.14
C VAL A 45 -0.95 -3.21 -6.03
N ASN A 46 -0.77 -2.10 -6.74
CA ASN A 46 -1.83 -1.60 -7.64
C ASN A 46 -2.04 -2.51 -8.85
N LEU A 47 -0.96 -3.07 -9.40
CA LEU A 47 -1.04 -4.03 -10.50
C LEU A 47 -1.74 -5.33 -10.06
N ALA A 48 -1.50 -5.80 -8.84
CA ALA A 48 -2.23 -6.94 -8.27
C ALA A 48 -3.74 -6.66 -8.18
N ALA A 49 -4.14 -5.47 -7.72
CA ALA A 49 -5.54 -5.04 -7.75
C ALA A 49 -6.11 -4.99 -9.17
N ALA A 50 -5.35 -4.48 -10.15
CA ALA A 50 -5.76 -4.47 -11.55
C ALA A 50 -5.97 -5.90 -12.09
N ARG A 51 -5.07 -6.83 -11.75
CA ARG A 51 -5.19 -8.25 -12.11
C ARG A 51 -6.40 -8.91 -11.46
N GLN A 52 -6.67 -8.64 -10.18
CA GLN A 52 -7.87 -9.14 -9.48
C GLN A 52 -9.15 -8.66 -10.15
N PHE A 53 -9.25 -7.36 -10.46
CA PHE A 53 -10.40 -6.80 -11.18
C PHE A 53 -10.53 -7.42 -12.58
N HIS A 54 -9.44 -7.53 -13.33
CA HIS A 54 -9.43 -8.12 -14.66
C HIS A 54 -9.82 -9.60 -14.65
N ALA A 55 -9.36 -10.38 -13.68
CA ALA A 55 -9.74 -11.79 -13.56
C ALA A 55 -11.25 -11.98 -13.35
N ARG A 56 -11.89 -11.03 -12.65
CA ARG A 56 -13.34 -11.05 -12.40
C ARG A 56 -14.16 -10.49 -13.56
N GLU A 57 -13.72 -9.40 -14.17
CA GLU A 57 -14.52 -8.63 -15.15
C GLU A 57 -14.07 -8.81 -16.61
N GLY A 58 -12.87 -9.37 -16.85
CA GLY A 58 -12.26 -9.52 -18.17
C GLY A 58 -11.82 -8.21 -18.84
N HIS A 59 -11.77 -7.09 -18.09
CA HIS A 59 -11.40 -5.78 -18.63
C HIS A 59 -10.92 -4.82 -17.54
N LEU A 60 -10.28 -3.70 -17.93
CA LEU A 60 -9.89 -2.60 -17.03
C LEU A 60 -10.78 -1.34 -17.14
N ARG A 61 -12.08 -1.50 -17.44
CA ARG A 61 -13.08 -0.43 -17.37
C ARG A 61 -13.57 -0.21 -15.93
N VAL A 62 -12.68 0.29 -15.09
CA VAL A 62 -12.92 0.48 -13.66
C VAL A 62 -13.62 1.81 -13.38
N PRO A 63 -14.76 1.85 -12.67
CA PRO A 63 -15.37 3.09 -12.22
C PRO A 63 -14.43 3.91 -11.34
N ARG A 64 -14.43 5.25 -11.48
CA ARG A 64 -13.47 6.13 -10.78
C ARG A 64 -13.41 5.97 -9.26
N LYS A 65 -14.55 5.70 -8.61
CA LYS A 65 -14.67 5.51 -7.15
C LYS A 65 -14.45 4.06 -6.69
N HIS A 66 -14.20 3.13 -7.61
CA HIS A 66 -14.03 1.72 -7.29
C HIS A 66 -12.74 1.45 -6.51
N ALA A 67 -12.83 0.53 -5.55
CA ALA A 67 -11.70 0.04 -4.77
C ALA A 67 -11.67 -1.50 -4.78
N GLU A 68 -10.48 -2.07 -4.88
CA GLU A 68 -10.24 -3.51 -4.68
C GLU A 68 -9.70 -3.74 -3.28
N HIS A 69 -10.09 -4.88 -2.71
CA HIS A 69 -9.61 -5.34 -1.41
C HIS A 69 -8.71 -6.54 -1.67
N LEU A 70 -7.41 -6.34 -1.50
CA LEU A 70 -6.41 -7.39 -1.62
C LEU A 70 -6.20 -8.07 -0.26
N ALA A 71 -5.88 -9.37 -0.28
CA ALA A 71 -5.27 -10.00 0.87
C ALA A 71 -4.00 -9.22 1.27
N SER A 72 -3.66 -9.24 2.57
CA SER A 72 -2.62 -8.38 3.15
C SER A 72 -1.38 -8.26 2.26
N ALA A 73 -0.98 -7.02 1.94
CA ALA A 73 0.15 -6.79 1.03
C ALA A 73 1.50 -7.22 1.63
N ASP A 74 1.55 -7.50 2.94
CA ASP A 74 2.73 -8.09 3.57
C ASP A 74 2.82 -9.61 3.34
N THR A 75 1.69 -10.28 3.07
CA THR A 75 1.66 -11.64 2.51
C THR A 75 2.26 -11.68 1.10
N LEU A 76 2.10 -10.60 0.32
CA LEU A 76 2.70 -10.44 -1.00
C LEU A 76 4.17 -10.00 -0.97
N SER A 77 4.66 -9.43 0.15
CA SER A 77 6.05 -8.98 0.32
C SER A 77 6.90 -9.89 1.20
N GLY A 78 6.36 -11.05 1.63
CA GLY A 78 7.09 -12.03 2.45
C GLY A 78 7.50 -11.53 3.84
N ARG A 79 6.86 -10.49 4.39
CA ARG A 79 7.17 -9.99 5.74
C ARG A 79 6.41 -10.80 6.80
N GLN A 80 7.14 -11.24 7.82
CA GLN A 80 6.64 -12.14 8.88
C GLN A 80 5.77 -11.43 9.93
N ASN A 81 5.74 -10.09 9.96
CA ASN A 81 4.84 -9.28 10.80
C ASN A 81 3.69 -8.70 9.96
N ALA A 82 2.93 -9.58 9.30
CA ALA A 82 1.74 -9.17 8.55
C ALA A 82 0.57 -8.94 9.51
N THR A 83 -0.01 -7.74 9.50
CA THR A 83 -1.39 -7.58 9.97
C THR A 83 -2.29 -8.30 8.97
N ASP A 84 -3.21 -9.16 9.44
CA ASP A 84 -4.18 -9.89 8.59
C ASP A 84 -5.22 -8.98 7.91
N GLU A 85 -5.06 -7.66 8.03
CA GLU A 85 -5.98 -6.70 7.44
C GLU A 85 -5.84 -6.63 5.92
N PRO A 86 -6.97 -6.64 5.18
CA PRO A 86 -6.95 -6.51 3.73
C PRO A 86 -6.47 -5.12 3.32
N VAL A 87 -5.69 -5.06 2.24
CA VAL A 87 -5.20 -3.80 1.68
C VAL A 87 -6.20 -3.25 0.69
N VAL A 88 -6.77 -2.10 1.00
CA VAL A 88 -7.72 -1.39 0.13
C VAL A 88 -6.97 -0.54 -0.88
N VAL A 89 -7.16 -0.84 -2.16
CA VAL A 89 -6.58 -0.12 -3.29
C VAL A 89 -7.66 0.65 -4.03
N LYS A 90 -7.53 1.97 -4.10
CA LYS A 90 -8.43 2.86 -4.88
C LYS A 90 -8.16 2.74 -6.39
N LEU A 91 -8.46 1.57 -6.95
CA LEU A 91 -8.07 1.16 -8.30
C LEU A 91 -8.54 2.14 -9.37
N GLY A 92 -9.79 2.59 -9.32
CA GLY A 92 -10.32 3.54 -10.32
C GLY A 92 -9.56 4.86 -10.34
N THR A 93 -9.27 5.40 -9.16
CA THR A 93 -8.48 6.65 -9.03
C THR A 93 -7.03 6.46 -9.48
N TRP A 94 -6.43 5.30 -9.19
CA TRP A 94 -5.07 4.99 -9.63
C TRP A 94 -4.98 4.89 -11.16
N LEU A 95 -5.88 4.15 -11.81
CA LEU A 95 -5.91 4.02 -13.27
C LEU A 95 -6.11 5.36 -13.97
N ASP A 96 -6.98 6.23 -13.44
CA ASP A 96 -7.14 7.60 -13.98
C ASP A 96 -5.84 8.41 -13.92
N ASN A 97 -5.09 8.30 -12.81
CA ASN A 97 -3.81 8.98 -12.67
C ASN A 97 -2.74 8.41 -13.61
N VAL A 98 -2.76 7.09 -13.82
CA VAL A 98 -1.87 6.42 -14.78
C VAL A 98 -2.17 6.91 -16.20
N ARG A 99 -3.44 6.99 -16.63
CA ARG A 99 -3.83 7.56 -17.93
C ARG A 99 -3.32 8.98 -18.12
N LYS A 100 -3.56 9.86 -17.13
CA LYS A 100 -3.08 11.25 -17.15
C LYS A 100 -1.56 11.38 -17.27
N ARG A 101 -0.81 10.38 -16.82
CA ARG A 101 0.66 10.37 -16.82
C ARG A 101 1.24 9.36 -17.82
N ALA A 102 0.44 8.88 -18.77
CA ALA A 102 0.85 7.85 -19.72
C ALA A 102 2.13 8.22 -20.49
N GLY A 103 2.29 9.49 -20.87
CA GLY A 103 3.49 9.98 -21.55
C GLY A 103 4.79 9.95 -20.72
N LYS A 104 4.70 9.68 -19.41
CA LYS A 104 5.86 9.53 -18.52
C LYS A 104 5.95 8.12 -17.92
N LEU A 105 5.11 7.20 -18.36
CA LEU A 105 5.08 5.85 -17.83
C LEU A 105 6.20 5.02 -18.49
N PRO A 106 7.03 4.30 -17.71
CA PRO A 106 7.99 3.35 -18.28
C PRO A 106 7.29 2.34 -19.17
N GLU A 107 7.95 1.94 -20.27
CA GLU A 107 7.39 1.03 -21.28
C GLU A 107 6.94 -0.30 -20.68
N GLN A 108 7.75 -0.89 -19.78
CA GLN A 108 7.39 -2.13 -19.08
C GLN A 108 6.05 -2.01 -18.32
N ARG A 109 5.87 -0.91 -17.58
CA ARG A 109 4.63 -0.65 -16.82
C ARG A 109 3.43 -0.40 -17.72
N ARG A 110 3.68 0.13 -18.92
CA ARG A 110 2.66 0.30 -19.94
C ARG A 110 2.22 -1.07 -20.47
N ALA A 111 3.18 -1.91 -20.84
CA ALA A 111 2.94 -3.27 -21.33
C ALA A 111 2.15 -4.13 -20.32
N GLU A 112 2.52 -4.08 -19.04
CA GLU A 112 1.79 -4.80 -17.98
C GLU A 112 0.30 -4.43 -17.89
N LEU A 113 -0.05 -3.18 -18.18
CA LEU A 113 -1.44 -2.71 -18.20
C LEU A 113 -2.12 -3.01 -19.54
N ASP A 114 -1.38 -2.96 -20.64
CA ASP A 114 -1.87 -3.33 -21.96
C ASP A 114 -2.29 -4.81 -22.02
N GLU A 115 -1.53 -5.71 -21.39
CA GLU A 115 -1.89 -7.12 -21.21
C GLU A 115 -3.24 -7.32 -20.50
N LEU A 116 -3.63 -6.37 -19.65
CA LEU A 116 -4.90 -6.38 -18.91
C LEU A 116 -6.00 -5.61 -19.67
N GLY A 117 -5.78 -5.24 -20.92
CA GLY A 117 -6.75 -4.54 -21.75
C GLY A 117 -6.96 -3.08 -21.35
N MET A 118 -5.91 -2.42 -20.84
CA MET A 118 -5.98 -1.00 -20.48
C MET A 118 -6.28 -0.13 -21.71
N ARG A 119 -7.22 0.80 -21.52
CA ARG A 119 -7.50 1.88 -22.47
C ARG A 119 -6.88 3.17 -21.97
N TRP A 120 -6.11 3.81 -22.85
CA TRP A 120 -5.36 5.04 -22.56
C TRP A 120 -6.15 6.32 -22.84
N SER A 121 -7.27 6.23 -23.58
CA SER A 121 -8.20 7.31 -23.92
C SER A 121 -9.42 7.33 -23.01
#